data_AF-A0A7V2WLT8-F1
#
_entry.id   AF-A0A7V2WLT8-F1
#
_cell.length_a   1.000
_cell.length_b   1.000
_cell.length_c   1.000
_cell.angle_alpha   90.00
_cell.angle_beta   90.00
_cell.angle_gamma   90.00
#
_symmetry.space_group_name_H-M   'P 1'
#
loop_
_entity.id
_entity.type
_entity.pdbx_description
1 polymer ?
#
loop_
_entity_poly.entity_id
_entity_poly.type
_entity_poly.pdbx_seq_one_letter_code
_entity_poly.pdbx_strand_id
1 'polypeptide(L)'
;MSDIIKEPIEVPGATVPFFTYKEGETQVYEFDTSKCGPPEPMVNAMAGLKLIDGPDKKLVMINHKKPMGLLNKVGENYEIAEETLPDGRVKLVFTYKPGASESANLDDSHCDG
;
A
#
# COMPACT_ATOMS: atom_id res chain seq x y z
N MET A 1 5.13 24.79 -7.24
CA MET A 1 5.01 23.41 -6.73
C MET A 1 4.91 22.55 -7.97
N SER A 2 5.85 21.65 -8.22
CA SER A 2 5.78 20.79 -9.39
C SER A 2 4.59 19.85 -9.18
N ASP A 3 3.59 19.93 -10.04
CA ASP A 3 2.46 19.01 -10.01
C ASP A 3 2.99 17.60 -10.30
N ILE A 4 2.86 16.70 -9.32
CA ILE A 4 3.20 15.29 -9.52
C ILE A 4 2.15 14.71 -10.48
N ILE A 5 2.58 14.35 -11.69
CA ILE A 5 1.73 13.67 -12.66
C ILE A 5 1.67 12.19 -12.27
N LYS A 6 0.45 11.70 -12.04
CA LYS A 6 0.18 10.29 -11.70
C LYS A 6 -0.28 9.55 -12.95
N GLU A 7 0.35 8.43 -13.25
CA GLU A 7 0.00 7.57 -14.39
C GLU A 7 -0.76 6.33 -13.89
N PRO A 8 -1.89 5.95 -14.51
CA PRO A 8 -2.59 4.72 -14.12
C PRO A 8 -1.75 3.48 -14.47
N ILE A 9 -1.83 2.46 -13.63
CA ILE A 9 -1.21 1.15 -13.87
C ILE A 9 -2.20 0.03 -13.58
N GLU A 10 -2.05 -1.09 -14.30
CA GLU A 10 -2.77 -2.31 -13.98
C GLU A 10 -1.97 -3.14 -12.97
N VAL A 11 -2.62 -3.51 -11.87
CA VAL A 11 -2.01 -4.34 -10.82
C VAL A 11 -2.81 -5.64 -10.72
N PRO A 12 -2.20 -6.80 -11.01
CA PRO A 12 -2.90 -8.08 -10.93
C PRO A 12 -3.48 -8.32 -9.53
N GLY A 13 -4.77 -8.65 -9.47
CA GLY A 13 -5.49 -8.89 -8.22
C GLY A 13 -6.02 -7.63 -7.52
N ALA A 14 -5.74 -6.44 -8.04
CA ALA A 14 -6.37 -5.22 -7.54
C ALA A 14 -7.83 -5.10 -7.99
N THR A 15 -8.67 -4.55 -7.11
CA THR A 15 -10.08 -4.24 -7.37
C THR A 15 -10.36 -2.74 -7.43
N VAL A 16 -9.37 -1.90 -7.09
CA VAL A 16 -9.42 -0.44 -7.22
C VAL A 16 -8.33 0.07 -8.17
N PRO A 17 -8.46 1.28 -8.72
CA PRO A 17 -7.42 1.88 -9.54
C PRO A 17 -6.11 2.09 -8.77
N PHE A 18 -4.99 1.74 -9.43
CA PHE A 18 -3.65 2.06 -8.98
C PHE A 18 -3.04 3.13 -9.87
N PHE A 19 -2.25 3.99 -9.25
CA PHE A 19 -1.47 5.00 -9.93
C PHE A 19 0.00 4.87 -9.58
N THR A 20 0.87 5.35 -10.46
CA THR A 20 2.29 5.38 -10.23
C THR A 20 2.91 6.71 -10.64
N TYR A 21 3.98 7.09 -9.95
CA TYR A 21 4.71 8.32 -10.21
C TYR A 21 6.09 8.27 -9.54
N LYS A 22 6.98 9.20 -9.90
CA LYS A 22 8.30 9.33 -9.28
C LYS A 22 8.34 10.45 -8.25
N GLU A 23 8.93 10.17 -7.09
CA GLU A 23 9.37 11.16 -6.12
C GLU A 23 10.90 11.09 -6.02
N GLY A 24 11.58 11.96 -6.77
CA GLY A 24 13.03 11.86 -6.95
C GLY A 24 13.41 10.57 -7.66
N GLU A 25 14.19 9.71 -7.00
CA GLU A 25 14.60 8.40 -7.52
C GLU A 25 13.64 7.27 -7.12
N THR A 26 12.68 7.52 -6.22
CA THR A 26 11.75 6.51 -5.72
C THR A 26 10.51 6.40 -6.60
N GLN A 27 10.20 5.18 -7.05
CA GLN A 27 8.93 4.85 -7.69
C GLN A 27 7.84 4.67 -6.62
N VAL A 28 6.74 5.39 -6.79
CA VAL A 28 5.60 5.36 -5.87
C VAL A 28 4.43 4.66 -6.54
N TYR A 29 3.78 3.77 -5.82
CA TYR A 29 2.49 3.20 -6.19
C TYR A 29 1.43 3.71 -5.21
N GLU A 30 0.28 4.15 -5.70
CA GLU A 30 -0.78 4.70 -4.86
C GLU A 30 -2.13 4.10 -5.21
N PHE A 31 -2.93 3.81 -4.19
CA PHE A 31 -4.32 3.40 -4.34
C PHE A 31 -5.17 3.91 -3.17
N ASP A 32 -6.47 4.09 -3.41
CA ASP A 32 -7.43 4.60 -2.44
C ASP A 32 -8.54 3.57 -2.19
N THR A 33 -8.65 3.13 -0.92
CA THR A 33 -9.67 2.20 -0.42
C THR A 33 -10.55 2.85 0.65
N SER A 34 -10.51 4.18 0.78
CA SER A 34 -11.28 4.92 1.78
C SER A 34 -12.80 4.83 1.63
N LYS A 35 -13.29 4.27 0.52
CA LYS A 35 -14.70 4.00 0.28
C LYS A 35 -15.03 2.49 0.31
N CYS A 36 -14.05 1.65 0.62
CA CYS A 36 -14.16 0.20 0.61
C CYS A 36 -14.36 -0.37 2.02
N GLY A 37 -15.05 -1.51 2.09
CA GLY A 37 -15.17 -2.32 3.31
C GLY A 37 -14.23 -3.53 3.29
N PRO A 38 -13.92 -4.16 4.43
CA PRO A 38 -13.21 -5.44 4.43
C PRO A 38 -13.93 -6.48 3.54
N PRO A 39 -13.22 -7.30 2.75
CA PRO A 39 -11.76 -7.49 2.73
C PRO A 39 -11.02 -6.61 1.71
N GLU A 40 -11.69 -5.73 0.97
CA GLU A 40 -11.10 -5.00 -0.18
C GLU A 40 -9.82 -4.19 0.16
N PRO A 41 -9.74 -3.44 1.29
CA PRO A 41 -8.49 -2.77 1.66
C PRO A 41 -7.30 -3.72 1.79
N MET A 42 -7.53 -4.93 2.30
CA MET A 42 -6.49 -5.94 2.49
C MET A 42 -6.08 -6.56 1.16
N VAL A 43 -7.05 -6.94 0.31
CA VAL A 43 -6.78 -7.51 -1.02
C VAL A 43 -5.93 -6.57 -1.87
N ASN A 44 -6.30 -5.29 -1.92
CA ASN A 44 -5.54 -4.29 -2.68
C ASN A 44 -4.17 -3.99 -2.07
N ALA A 45 -4.07 -3.94 -0.74
CA ALA A 45 -2.77 -3.80 -0.08
C ALA A 45 -1.83 -4.94 -0.44
N MET A 46 -2.28 -6.20 -0.37
CA MET A 46 -1.44 -7.35 -0.75
C MET A 46 -1.00 -7.30 -2.22
N ALA A 47 -1.92 -6.95 -3.13
CA ALA A 47 -1.59 -6.77 -4.55
C ALA A 47 -0.54 -5.66 -4.76
N GLY A 48 -0.68 -4.53 -4.05
CA GLY A 48 0.25 -3.41 -4.12
C GLY A 48 1.62 -3.71 -3.49
N LEU A 49 1.66 -4.45 -2.38
CA LEU A 49 2.91 -4.79 -1.68
C LEU A 49 3.82 -5.68 -2.53
N LYS A 50 3.24 -6.50 -3.43
CA LYS A 50 3.98 -7.29 -4.43
C LYS A 50 4.79 -6.43 -5.41
N LEU A 51 4.49 -5.14 -5.54
CA LEU A 51 5.24 -4.20 -6.38
C LEU A 51 6.51 -3.66 -5.70
N ILE A 52 6.63 -3.80 -4.38
CA ILE A 52 7.81 -3.36 -3.61
C ILE A 52 8.85 -4.48 -3.61
N ASP A 53 9.59 -4.60 -4.70
CA ASP A 53 10.66 -5.59 -4.89
C ASP A 53 12.07 -5.03 -4.61
N GLY A 54 12.17 -3.78 -4.15
CA GLY A 54 13.44 -3.09 -3.92
C GLY A 54 13.31 -1.79 -3.14
N PRO A 55 14.46 -1.24 -2.65
CA PRO A 55 14.50 -0.05 -1.78
C PRO A 55 14.10 1.26 -2.45
N ASP A 56 14.07 1.30 -3.78
CA ASP A 56 13.66 2.44 -4.60
C ASP A 56 12.14 2.45 -4.87
N LYS A 57 11.36 1.61 -4.18
CA LYS A 57 9.90 1.52 -4.36
C LYS A 57 9.16 1.70 -3.05
N LYS A 58 7.98 2.33 -3.13
CA LYS A 58 7.06 2.46 -2.01
C LYS A 58 5.61 2.37 -2.44
N LEU A 59 4.76 1.95 -1.50
CA LEU A 59 3.32 1.87 -1.68
C LEU A 59 2.63 2.87 -0.75
N VAL A 60 1.71 3.65 -1.29
CA VAL A 60 0.85 4.58 -0.58
C VAL A 60 -0.57 4.05 -0.62
N MET A 61 -1.14 3.83 0.55
CA MET A 61 -2.51 3.39 0.73
C MET A 61 -3.30 4.48 1.46
N ILE A 62 -4.41 4.91 0.88
CA ILE A 62 -5.39 5.75 1.58
C ILE A 62 -6.57 4.88 2.02
N ASN A 63 -6.95 4.98 3.29
CA ASN A 63 -8.02 4.19 3.88
C ASN A 63 -8.94 5.03 4.79
N HIS A 64 -10.16 4.56 5.02
CA HIS A 64 -11.12 5.23 5.90
C HIS A 64 -10.67 5.17 7.36
N LYS A 65 -10.07 4.04 7.77
CA LYS A 65 -9.54 3.80 9.12
C LYS A 65 -8.24 3.02 9.04
N LYS A 66 -7.46 3.03 10.11
CA LYS A 66 -6.25 2.22 10.25
C LYS A 66 -6.58 0.71 10.14
N PRO A 67 -6.04 -0.02 9.15
CA PRO A 67 -6.31 -1.44 8.96
C PRO A 67 -5.42 -2.31 9.86
N MET A 68 -5.78 -2.47 11.13
CA MET A 68 -4.94 -3.21 12.12
C MET A 68 -4.62 -4.65 11.70
N GLY A 69 -5.56 -5.37 11.08
CA GLY A 69 -5.31 -6.73 10.58
C GLY A 69 -4.20 -6.80 9.53
N LEU A 70 -4.14 -5.82 8.63
CA LEU A 70 -3.05 -5.71 7.66
C LEU A 70 -1.72 -5.42 8.35
N LEU A 71 -1.71 -4.43 9.25
CA LEU A 71 -0.48 -4.01 9.95
C LEU A 71 0.11 -5.14 10.81
N ASN A 72 -0.73 -5.93 11.47
CA ASN A 72 -0.29 -7.10 12.22
C ASN A 72 0.33 -8.17 11.31
N LYS A 73 -0.11 -8.24 10.05
CA LYS A 73 0.31 -9.27 9.09
C LYS A 73 1.61 -8.94 8.38
N VAL A 74 1.83 -7.66 8.05
CA VAL A 74 2.99 -7.23 7.22
C VAL A 74 3.90 -6.24 7.94
N GLY A 75 3.59 -5.84 9.17
CA GLY A 75 4.32 -4.80 9.92
C GLY A 75 5.76 -5.16 10.25
N GLU A 76 6.10 -6.44 10.34
CA GLU A 76 7.49 -6.87 10.51
C GLU A 76 8.28 -6.87 9.19
N ASN A 77 7.57 -6.99 8.06
CA ASN A 77 8.14 -7.14 6.72
C ASN A 77 8.42 -5.81 6.02
N TYR A 78 7.75 -4.73 6.42
CA TYR A 78 7.89 -3.41 5.79
C TYR A 78 8.13 -2.34 6.84
N GLU A 79 8.80 -1.28 6.44
CA GLU A 79 8.76 -0.02 7.18
C GLU A 79 7.43 0.67 6.86
N ILE A 80 6.71 1.11 7.90
CA ILE A 80 5.36 1.67 7.75
C ILE A 80 5.30 3.03 8.43
N ALA A 81 5.05 4.07 7.64
CA ALA A 81 4.71 5.40 8.14
C ALA A 81 3.19 5.62 8.05
N GLU A 82 2.64 6.28 9.06
CA GLU A 82 1.22 6.61 9.14
C GLU A 82 1.02 8.12 9.24
N GLU A 83 0.06 8.63 8.48
CA GLU A 83 -0.37 10.02 8.49
C GLU A 83 -1.90 10.07 8.58
N THR A 84 -2.43 10.82 9.55
CA THR A 84 -3.88 11.13 9.60
C THR A 84 -4.13 12.35 8.73
N LEU A 85 -5.00 12.20 7.72
CA LEU A 85 -5.37 13.28 6.81
C LEU A 85 -6.37 14.24 7.47
N PRO A 86 -6.47 15.51 7.01
CA PRO A 86 -7.37 16.51 7.62
C PRO A 86 -8.85 16.12 7.65
N ASP A 87 -9.28 15.22 6.77
CA ASP A 87 -10.65 14.70 6.69
C ASP A 87 -10.88 13.42 7.52
N GLY A 88 -9.89 13.02 8.33
CA GLY A 88 -9.96 11.87 9.21
C GLY A 88 -9.61 10.54 8.55
N ARG A 89 -9.33 10.52 7.24
CA ARG A 89 -8.77 9.34 6.58
C ARG A 89 -7.34 9.07 7.04
N VAL A 90 -6.87 7.85 6.81
CA VAL A 90 -5.51 7.43 7.16
C VAL A 90 -4.74 7.15 5.87
N LYS A 91 -3.55 7.71 5.77
CA LYS A 91 -2.56 7.38 4.74
C LYS A 91 -1.47 6.52 5.37
N LEU A 92 -1.20 5.37 4.77
CA LEU A 92 -0.08 4.51 5.10
C LEU A 92 0.92 4.52 3.97
N VAL A 93 2.20 4.60 4.32
CA VAL A 93 3.31 4.48 3.37
C VAL A 93 4.14 3.27 3.77
N PHE A 94 4.21 2.28 2.88
CA PHE A 94 5.01 1.08 3.05
C PHE A 94 6.28 1.21 2.22
N THR A 95 7.43 0.99 2.86
CA THR A 95 8.75 0.98 2.22
C THR A 95 9.44 -0.36 2.42
N TYR A 96 10.25 -0.73 1.42
CA TYR A 96 11.03 -1.97 1.45
C TYR A 96 11.96 -2.02 2.65
N LYS A 97 12.02 -3.17 3.30
CA LYS A 97 12.89 -3.46 4.43
C LYS A 97 13.78 -4.66 4.06
N PRO A 98 15.08 -4.43 3.78
CA PRO A 98 15.99 -5.49 3.33
C PRO A 98 16.04 -6.67 4.31
N GLY A 99 15.89 -7.89 3.78
CA GLY A 99 15.90 -9.13 4.54
C GLY A 99 14.59 -9.45 5.28
N ALA A 100 13.57 -8.60 5.16
CA ALA A 100 12.25 -8.83 5.76
C ALA A 100 11.11 -8.78 4.73
N SER A 101 11.15 -7.86 3.76
CA SER A 101 10.10 -7.72 2.74
C SER A 101 9.99 -8.94 1.83
N GLU A 102 11.10 -9.61 1.55
CA GLU A 102 11.19 -10.81 0.71
C GLU A 102 10.54 -12.03 1.35
N SER A 103 10.36 -12.00 2.68
CA SER A 103 9.73 -13.06 3.47
C SER A 103 8.23 -12.81 3.73
N ALA A 104 7.67 -11.71 3.23
CA ALA A 104 6.27 -11.37 3.43
C ALA A 104 5.36 -12.41 2.78
N ASN A 105 4.43 -12.98 3.55
CA ASN A 105 3.39 -13.84 3.00
C ASN A 105 2.23 -12.99 2.45
N LEU A 106 2.30 -12.66 1.16
CA LEU A 106 1.34 -11.80 0.47
C LEU A 106 0.23 -12.56 -0.27
N ASP A 107 0.24 -13.90 -0.23
CA ASP A 107 -0.79 -14.73 -0.86
C ASP A 107 -1.94 -15.06 0.09
N ASP A 108 -1.72 -14.82 1.39
CA ASP A 108 -2.75 -14.95 2.40
C ASP A 108 -3.62 -13.68 2.43
N SER A 109 -4.54 -13.59 1.49
CA SER A 109 -5.57 -12.53 1.41
C SER A 109 -6.86 -12.90 2.15
N HIS A 110 -6.88 -14.03 2.86
CA HIS A 110 -8.05 -14.49 3.59
C HIS A 110 -8.20 -13.77 4.93
N CYS A 111 -9.41 -13.25 5.16
CA CYS A 111 -9.87 -12.80 6.47
C CYS A 111 -10.59 -14.00 7.09
N ASP A 112 -9.97 -14.69 8.05
CA ASP A 112 -10.74 -15.53 8.98
C ASP A 112 -11.51 -14.56 9.88
N GLY A 113 -12.83 -14.49 9.65
CA GLY A 113 -13.77 -13.65 10.39
C GLY A 113 -14.14 -14.25 11.75
#